data_AF-A0A9X8VFU8-F1
#
_entry.id   AF-A0A9X8VFU8-F1
#
_cell.length_a   1.000
_cell.length_b   1.000
_cell.length_c   1.000
_cell.angle_alpha   90.00
_cell.angle_beta   90.00
_cell.angle_gamma   90.00
#
_symmetry.space_group_name_H-M   'P 1'
#
loop_
_entity.id
_entity.type
_entity.pdbx_description
1 polymer ?
#
loop_
_entity_poly.entity_id
_entity_poly.type
_entity_poly.pdbx_seq_one_letter_code
_entity_poly.pdbx_strand_id
1 'polypeptide(L)'
;KRHELEEGWLIRQVRQRSAATPKLTVIQQAGDREADIEFVNRQMHQALTAAGHRAEYRVFSGGHDALCWRGGLVDGVRRLLAAME
;
A
#
# COMPACT_ATOMS: atom_id res chain seq x y z
N LYS A 1 -12.23 -15.51 10.35
CA LYS A 1 -12.02 -14.13 10.89
C LYS A 1 -10.78 -13.52 10.24
N ARG A 2 -10.73 -12.21 10.00
CA ARG A 2 -9.61 -11.53 9.29
C ARG A 2 -8.21 -11.82 9.88
N HIS A 3 -8.14 -12.09 11.18
CA HIS A 3 -6.92 -12.47 11.93
C HIS A 3 -6.55 -13.97 11.85
N GLU A 4 -7.35 -14.79 11.15
CA GLU A 4 -7.09 -16.22 10.91
C GLU A 4 -6.52 -16.49 9.51
N LEU A 5 -6.45 -15.47 8.65
CA LEU A 5 -5.87 -15.59 7.31
C LEU A 5 -4.34 -15.54 7.40
N GLU A 6 -3.67 -16.49 6.76
CA GLU A 6 -2.21 -16.48 6.63
C GLU A 6 -1.72 -15.17 5.99
N GLU A 7 -0.60 -14.65 6.48
CA GLU A 7 0.01 -13.45 5.90
C GLU A 7 0.35 -13.67 4.42
N GLY A 8 -0.09 -12.73 3.57
CA GLY A 8 0.11 -12.80 2.14
C GLY A 8 1.57 -13.00 1.76
N TRP A 9 1.84 -13.85 0.76
CA TRP A 9 3.19 -14.23 0.36
C TRP A 9 4.12 -13.03 0.12
N LEU A 10 3.65 -12.00 -0.58
CA LEU A 10 4.46 -10.81 -0.86
C LEU A 10 4.79 -10.01 0.40
N ILE A 11 3.88 -9.93 1.36
CA ILE A 11 4.10 -9.24 2.64
C ILE A 11 5.26 -9.93 3.39
N ARG A 12 5.25 -11.27 3.44
CA ARG A 12 6.35 -12.06 4.01
C ARG A 12 7.69 -11.77 3.32
N GLN A 13 7.71 -11.71 1.99
CA GLN A 13 8.93 -11.39 1.23
C GLN A 13 9.45 -9.98 1.54
N VAL A 14 8.57 -8.98 1.63
CA VAL A 14 8.95 -7.60 1.97
C VAL A 14 9.56 -7.54 3.37
N ARG A 15 9.00 -8.26 4.35
CA ARG A 15 9.55 -8.32 5.71
C ARG A 15 10.91 -8.98 5.80
N GLN A 16 11.18 -9.97 4.95
CA GLN A 16 12.45 -10.72 4.94
C GLN A 16 13.54 -10.04 4.11
N ARG A 17 13.24 -8.89 3.50
CA ARG A 17 14.14 -8.18 2.60
C ARG A 17 15.40 -7.68 3.31
N SER A 18 16.54 -7.84 2.64
CA SER A 18 17.83 -7.28 3.08
C SER A 18 17.93 -5.77 2.81
N ALA A 19 18.66 -5.06 3.68
CA ALA A 19 18.86 -3.61 3.61
C ALA A 19 19.58 -3.11 2.34
N ALA A 20 20.18 -4.01 1.55
CA ALA A 20 20.95 -3.66 0.35
C ALA A 20 20.11 -3.26 -0.86
N THR A 21 18.79 -3.46 -0.84
CA THR A 21 17.95 -3.22 -2.01
C THR A 21 17.41 -1.76 -2.02
N PRO A 22 17.35 -1.06 -3.18
CA PRO A 22 16.98 0.36 -3.27
C PRO A 22 15.64 0.73 -2.61
N LYS A 23 15.61 1.86 -1.88
CA LYS A 23 14.39 2.35 -1.24
C LYS A 23 13.36 2.77 -2.29
N LEU A 24 12.12 2.30 -2.12
CA LEU A 24 10.98 2.68 -2.96
C LEU A 24 10.20 3.82 -2.32
N THR A 25 9.60 4.66 -3.16
CA THR A 25 8.49 5.55 -2.79
C THR A 25 7.20 4.92 -3.31
N VAL A 26 6.26 4.64 -2.41
CA VAL A 26 5.02 3.91 -2.71
C VAL A 26 3.82 4.72 -2.26
N ILE A 27 2.87 4.96 -3.17
CA ILE A 27 1.54 5.47 -2.83
C ILE A 27 0.59 4.27 -2.77
N GLN A 28 0.04 4.01 -1.58
CA GLN A 28 -0.83 2.86 -1.32
C GLN A 28 -2.21 3.33 -0.85
N GLN A 29 -3.27 2.78 -1.45
CA GLN A 29 -4.64 3.18 -1.18
C GLN A 29 -5.56 1.96 -1.05
N ALA A 30 -6.55 2.04 -0.15
CA ALA A 30 -7.61 1.04 -0.02
C ALA A 30 -8.94 1.71 0.36
N GLY A 31 -10.06 1.13 -0.07
CA GLY A 31 -11.39 1.64 0.27
C GLY A 31 -11.87 1.19 1.65
N ASP A 32 -12.60 2.05 2.35
CA ASP A 32 -13.25 1.71 3.63
C ASP A 32 -14.41 0.70 3.48
N ARG A 33 -14.90 0.47 2.26
CA ARG A 33 -15.94 -0.53 1.94
C ARG A 33 -15.36 -1.88 1.48
N GLU A 34 -14.04 -2.06 1.57
CA GLU A 34 -13.34 -3.30 1.18
C GLU A 34 -12.58 -3.88 2.37
N ALA A 35 -13.31 -4.30 3.39
CA ALA A 35 -12.78 -4.69 4.70
C ALA A 35 -11.56 -5.65 4.67
N ASP A 36 -11.51 -6.59 3.72
CA ASP A 36 -10.39 -7.51 3.56
C ASP A 36 -9.21 -6.89 2.80
N ILE A 37 -9.49 -6.09 1.77
CA ILE A 37 -8.47 -5.36 0.99
C ILE A 37 -7.80 -4.31 1.86
N GLU A 38 -8.58 -3.57 2.65
CA GLU A 38 -8.08 -2.59 3.62
C GLU A 38 -7.17 -3.28 4.65
N PHE A 39 -7.59 -4.42 5.19
CA PHE A 39 -6.79 -5.20 6.15
C PHE A 39 -5.44 -5.65 5.58
N VAL A 40 -5.42 -6.27 4.39
CA VAL A 40 -4.15 -6.72 3.79
C VAL A 40 -3.28 -5.55 3.33
N ASN A 41 -3.88 -4.44 2.89
CA ASN A 41 -3.11 -3.24 2.54
C ASN A 41 -2.45 -2.62 3.76
N ARG A 42 -3.13 -2.58 4.91
CA ARG A 42 -2.53 -2.14 6.17
C ARG A 42 -1.32 -2.99 6.56
N GLN A 43 -1.41 -4.31 6.42
CA GLN A 43 -0.28 -5.22 6.67
C GLN A 43 0.89 -4.96 5.71
N MET A 44 0.60 -4.76 4.41
CA MET A 44 1.62 -4.42 3.43
C MET A 44 2.29 -3.07 3.73
N HIS A 45 1.52 -2.05 4.11
CA HIS A 45 2.06 -0.74 4.50
C HIS A 45 3.06 -0.88 5.67
N GLN A 46 2.69 -1.65 6.70
CA GLN A 46 3.58 -1.94 7.82
C GLN A 46 4.86 -2.66 7.37
N ALA A 47 4.74 -3.64 6.47
CA ALA A 47 5.91 -4.37 5.95
C ALA A 47 6.84 -3.44 5.13
N LEU A 48 6.28 -2.60 4.25
CA LEU A 48 7.06 -1.65 3.45
C LEU A 48 7.79 -0.62 4.33
N THR A 49 7.10 -0.07 5.33
CA THR A 49 7.70 0.87 6.29
C THR A 49 8.80 0.21 7.12
N ALA A 50 8.56 -1.01 7.61
CA ALA A 50 9.58 -1.78 8.34
C ALA A 50 10.81 -2.11 7.47
N ALA A 51 10.62 -2.32 6.17
CA ALA A 51 11.69 -2.53 5.19
C ALA A 51 12.41 -1.22 4.77
N GLY A 52 12.06 -0.08 5.37
CA GLY A 52 12.72 1.21 5.13
C GLY A 52 12.30 1.93 3.84
N HIS A 53 11.16 1.55 3.26
CA HIS A 53 10.55 2.27 2.13
C HIS A 53 9.78 3.51 2.58
N ARG A 54 9.62 4.48 1.68
CA ARG A 54 8.71 5.60 1.85
C ARG A 54 7.33 5.17 1.36
N ALA A 55 6.56 4.53 2.20
CA ALA A 55 5.20 4.11 1.89
C ALA A 55 4.20 5.09 2.48
N GLU A 56 3.35 5.68 1.65
CA GLU A 56 2.25 6.51 2.08
C GLU A 56 0.93 5.77 1.92
N TYR A 57 0.20 5.64 3.01
CA TYR A 57 -1.03 4.87 3.05
C TYR A 57 -2.24 5.77 3.31
N ARG A 58 -3.26 5.64 2.46
CA ARG A 58 -4.54 6.34 2.62
C ARG A 58 -5.71 5.38 2.49
N VAL A 59 -6.62 5.44 3.45
CA VAL A 59 -7.96 4.86 3.32
C VAL A 59 -8.89 5.91 2.73
N PHE A 60 -9.56 5.60 1.62
CA PHE A 60 -10.53 6.49 0.99
C PHE A 60 -11.96 6.00 1.19
N SER A 61 -12.93 6.92 1.14
CA SER A 61 -14.33 6.53 1.21
C SER A 61 -14.80 5.98 -0.13
N GLY A 62 -15.09 4.68 -0.18
CA GLY A 62 -15.34 3.96 -1.42
C GLY A 62 -14.97 2.49 -1.33
N GLY A 63 -15.12 1.77 -2.45
CA GLY A 63 -14.76 0.36 -2.50
C GLY A 63 -14.14 -0.06 -3.83
N HIS A 64 -14.48 -1.27 -4.29
CA HIS A 64 -13.89 -1.88 -5.47
C HIS A 64 -14.46 -1.33 -6.78
N ASP A 65 -14.24 -0.04 -7.01
CA ASP A 65 -14.86 0.72 -8.08
C ASP A 65 -13.83 1.66 -8.75
N ALA A 66 -13.70 1.56 -10.07
CA ALA A 66 -12.80 2.38 -10.87
C ALA A 66 -13.09 3.89 -10.72
N LEU A 67 -14.35 4.27 -10.47
CA LEU A 67 -14.70 5.66 -10.24
C LEU A 67 -14.10 6.18 -8.92
N CYS A 68 -14.05 5.34 -7.88
CA CYS A 68 -13.36 5.66 -6.62
C CYS A 68 -11.85 5.81 -6.84
N TRP A 69 -11.25 4.95 -7.67
CA TRP A 69 -9.80 4.93 -7.88
C TRP A 69 -9.29 6.09 -8.75
N ARG A 70 -10.10 6.59 -9.68
CA ARG A 70 -9.70 7.61 -10.67
C ARG A 70 -8.96 8.80 -10.05
N GLY A 71 -9.51 9.37 -8.97
CA GLY A 71 -8.89 10.52 -8.30
C GLY A 71 -7.57 10.16 -7.62
N GLY A 72 -7.52 9.00 -6.98
CA GLY A 72 -6.33 8.48 -6.32
C GLY A 72 -5.18 8.20 -7.30
N LEU A 73 -5.49 7.67 -8.48
CA LEU A 73 -4.52 7.39 -9.53
C LEU A 73 -3.84 8.67 -10.03
N VAL A 74 -4.64 9.69 -10.42
CA VAL A 74 -4.11 10.95 -10.94
C VAL A 74 -3.27 11.68 -9.89
N ASP A 75 -3.76 11.78 -8.65
CA ASP A 75 -3.00 12.42 -7.57
C ASP A 75 -1.73 11.63 -7.22
N GLY A 76 -1.80 10.30 -7.16
CA GLY A 76 -0.65 9.43 -6.89
C GLY A 76 0.47 9.61 -7.91
N VAL A 77 0.14 9.60 -9.21
CA VAL A 77 1.12 9.82 -10.29
C VAL A 77 1.75 11.22 -10.18
N ARG A 78 0.93 12.26 -10.01
CA ARG A 78 1.42 13.63 -9.86
C ARG A 78 2.42 13.75 -8.70
N ARG A 79 2.13 13.12 -7.56
CA ARG A 79 2.98 13.15 -6.37
C ARG A 79 4.27 12.37 -6.55
N LEU A 80 4.23 11.22 -7.22
CA LEU A 80 5.43 10.45 -7.52
C LEU A 80 6.36 11.21 -8.46
N LEU A 81 5.83 11.84 -9.51
CA LEU A 81 6.63 12.66 -10.44
C LEU A 81 7.26 13.87 -9.75
N ALA A 82 6.52 14.56 -8.88
CA ALA A 82 7.04 15.69 -8.11
C ALA A 82 8.14 15.29 -7.10
N ALA A 83 8.18 14.03 -6.68
CA ALA A 83 9.20 13.51 -5.76
C ALA A 83 10.46 13.01 -6.47
N MET A 84 10.51 13.07 -7.81
CA MET A 84 11.68 12.70 -8.62
C MET A 84 12.64 13.88 -8.85
N GLU A 85 12.23 15.10 -8.49
CA GLU A 85 13.05 16.32 -8.49
C GLU A 85 13.91 16.41 -7.22
#